data_AF-W1Y3B4-F1
#
_entry.id   AF-W1Y3B4-F1
#
_cell.length_a   1.000
_cell.length_b   1.000
_cell.length_c   1.000
_cell.angle_alpha   90.00
_cell.angle_beta   90.00
_cell.angle_gamma   90.00
#
_symmetry.space_group_name_H-M   'P 1'
#
loop_
_entity.id
_entity.type
_entity.pdbx_description
1 polymer ?
#
loop_
_entity_poly.entity_id
_entity_poly.type
_entity_poly.pdbx_seq_one_letter_code
_entity_poly.pdbx_strand_id
1 'polypeptide(L)'
;YKSTTFKDLQSQDIKEKLKDIVFVTATDGNHGKGIAWAANKLGCKSVVFMPKGSVLARAKAIESMGNSTVTITDLNYDDAVRKAASLADEKGWYLVQDTAWEGYEDIPNFISQGYTIMAKEALDELNELGIEKPTHLFLQAGVGSMAGSVLGYMVNRFDKNPPITTIVEPATVACIYKSAKADDSK
;
A
#
# COMPACT_ATOMS: atom_id res chain seq x y z
N TYR A 1 27.83 -8.10 9.87
CA TYR A 1 26.50 -8.39 9.31
C TYR A 1 26.59 -8.33 7.80
N LYS A 2 26.15 -9.37 7.07
CA LYS A 2 25.97 -9.25 5.61
C LYS A 2 24.72 -8.39 5.41
N SER A 3 24.87 -7.25 4.76
CA SER A 3 23.74 -6.43 4.31
C SER A 3 23.19 -7.08 3.03
N THR A 4 21.92 -7.46 3.03
CA THR A 4 21.22 -7.96 1.84
C THR A 4 20.61 -6.77 1.11
N THR A 5 20.96 -6.60 -0.15
CA THR A 5 20.41 -5.56 -1.03
C THR A 5 19.24 -6.08 -1.85
N PHE A 6 18.43 -5.18 -2.41
CA PHE A 6 17.38 -5.56 -3.35
C PHE A 6 17.94 -6.29 -4.59
N LYS A 7 19.16 -5.92 -5.03
CA LYS A 7 19.85 -6.60 -6.14
C LYS A 7 20.21 -8.04 -5.80
N ASP A 8 20.59 -8.31 -4.55
CA ASP A 8 20.89 -9.68 -4.10
C ASP A 8 19.64 -10.57 -4.16
N LEU A 9 18.48 -10.01 -3.79
CA LEU A 9 17.18 -10.69 -3.89
C LEU A 9 16.76 -10.99 -5.34
N GLN A 10 17.35 -10.28 -6.31
CA GLN A 10 17.07 -10.47 -7.74
C GLN A 10 18.03 -11.45 -8.44
N SER A 11 19.01 -11.99 -7.72
CA SER A 11 19.93 -12.98 -8.26
C SER A 11 19.19 -14.26 -8.67
N GLN A 12 19.70 -14.94 -9.70
CA GLN A 12 19.03 -16.12 -10.28
C GLN A 12 18.80 -17.23 -9.24
N ASP A 13 19.80 -17.48 -8.38
CA ASP A 13 19.72 -18.49 -7.32
C ASP A 13 18.63 -18.18 -6.29
N ILE A 14 18.40 -16.89 -5.99
CA ILE A 14 17.32 -16.48 -5.08
C ILE A 14 15.97 -16.55 -5.79
N LYS A 15 15.87 -16.05 -7.04
CA LYS A 15 14.64 -16.15 -7.82
C LYS A 15 14.15 -17.59 -7.97
N GLU A 16 15.07 -18.52 -8.21
CA GLU A 16 14.74 -19.95 -8.32
C GLU A 16 14.16 -20.50 -7.01
N LYS A 17 14.62 -20.02 -5.85
CA LYS A 17 14.08 -20.39 -4.53
C LYS A 17 12.72 -19.74 -4.24
N LEU A 18 12.46 -18.56 -4.81
CA LEU A 18 11.23 -17.79 -4.56
C LEU A 18 10.12 -18.06 -5.59
N LYS A 19 10.39 -18.77 -6.69
CA LYS A 19 9.47 -18.94 -7.83
C LYS A 19 8.09 -19.50 -7.50
N ASP A 20 8.00 -20.28 -6.42
CA ASP A 20 6.77 -20.91 -5.96
C ASP A 20 6.03 -20.10 -4.89
N ILE A 21 6.62 -19.00 -4.42
CA ILE A 21 5.93 -18.03 -3.58
C ILE A 21 4.87 -17.31 -4.41
N VAL A 22 3.66 -17.25 -3.86
CA VAL A 22 2.53 -16.52 -4.44
C VAL A 22 2.10 -15.44 -3.46
N PHE A 23 2.12 -14.19 -3.93
CA PHE A 23 1.49 -13.08 -3.22
C PHE A 23 0.05 -12.93 -3.68
N VAL A 24 -0.89 -12.76 -2.76
CA VAL A 24 -2.30 -12.52 -3.08
C VAL A 24 -2.77 -11.20 -2.49
N THR A 25 -3.59 -10.45 -3.22
CA THR A 25 -4.07 -9.13 -2.79
C THR A 25 -5.38 -8.75 -3.46
N ALA A 26 -6.13 -7.83 -2.86
CA ALA A 26 -7.24 -7.13 -3.48
C ALA A 26 -6.91 -5.65 -3.72
N THR A 27 -7.33 -5.08 -4.84
CA THR A 27 -7.03 -3.68 -5.20
C THR A 27 -8.10 -3.12 -6.15
N ASP A 28 -8.30 -1.81 -6.14
CA ASP A 28 -9.01 -1.07 -7.19
C ASP A 28 -8.06 -0.44 -8.24
N GLY A 29 -6.75 -0.62 -8.04
CA GLY A 29 -5.69 -0.08 -8.90
C GLY A 29 -4.28 -0.28 -8.35
N ASN A 30 -3.72 0.79 -7.78
CA ASN A 30 -2.26 0.95 -7.59
C ASN A 30 -1.61 -0.08 -6.65
N HIS A 31 -2.30 -0.50 -5.59
CA HIS A 31 -1.76 -1.46 -4.63
C HIS A 31 -1.35 -2.77 -5.32
N GLY A 32 -2.31 -3.44 -5.98
CA GLY A 32 -2.02 -4.67 -6.72
C GLY A 32 -1.04 -4.48 -7.87
N LYS A 33 -0.92 -3.28 -8.47
CA LYS A 33 0.13 -2.99 -9.45
C LYS A 33 1.53 -3.01 -8.81
N GLY A 34 1.66 -2.43 -7.61
CA GLY A 34 2.90 -2.47 -6.82
C GLY A 34 3.30 -3.90 -6.43
N ILE A 35 2.32 -4.70 -5.96
CA ILE A 35 2.55 -6.11 -5.62
C ILE A 35 2.95 -6.92 -6.85
N ALA A 36 2.25 -6.76 -7.97
CA ALA A 36 2.57 -7.44 -9.23
C ALA A 36 3.97 -7.08 -9.75
N TRP A 37 4.35 -5.80 -9.66
CA TRP A 37 5.70 -5.35 -10.00
C TRP A 37 6.76 -5.99 -9.10
N ALA A 38 6.56 -5.99 -7.79
CA ALA A 38 7.51 -6.54 -6.83
C ALA A 38 7.66 -8.05 -7.00
N ALA A 39 6.56 -8.78 -7.15
CA ALA A 39 6.55 -10.22 -7.39
C ALA A 39 7.38 -10.56 -8.64
N ASN A 40 7.13 -9.87 -9.76
CA ASN A 40 7.88 -10.08 -10.98
C ASN A 40 9.38 -9.77 -10.84
N LYS A 41 9.73 -8.68 -10.12
CA LYS A 41 11.15 -8.36 -9.86
C LYS A 41 11.85 -9.45 -9.07
N LEU A 42 11.17 -10.09 -8.13
CA LEU A 42 11.67 -11.14 -7.25
C LEU A 42 11.54 -12.56 -7.84
N GLY A 43 10.91 -12.71 -9.01
CA GLY A 43 10.65 -14.03 -9.62
C GLY A 43 9.48 -14.80 -9.01
N CYS A 44 8.76 -14.21 -8.05
CA CYS A 44 7.55 -14.77 -7.46
C CYS A 44 6.34 -14.67 -8.41
N LYS A 45 5.21 -15.23 -7.99
CA LYS A 45 3.90 -15.06 -8.63
C LYS A 45 3.05 -14.09 -7.84
N SER A 46 2.08 -13.44 -8.50
CA SER A 46 1.04 -12.68 -7.82
C SER A 46 -0.37 -12.99 -8.35
N VAL A 47 -1.35 -12.95 -7.46
CA VAL A 47 -2.77 -13.09 -7.76
C VAL A 47 -3.49 -11.86 -7.22
N VAL A 48 -4.19 -11.15 -8.10
CA VAL A 48 -4.79 -9.85 -7.78
C VAL A 48 -6.29 -9.91 -8.05
N PHE A 49 -7.09 -9.70 -7.01
CA PHE A 49 -8.52 -9.52 -7.13
C PHE A 49 -8.88 -8.04 -7.25
N MET A 50 -9.76 -7.72 -8.18
CA MET A 50 -10.32 -6.38 -8.32
C MET A 50 -11.83 -6.41 -8.08
N PRO A 51 -12.42 -5.38 -7.46
CA PRO A 51 -13.86 -5.34 -7.22
C PRO A 51 -14.64 -5.12 -8.51
N LYS A 52 -15.93 -5.42 -8.45
CA LYS A 52 -16.91 -5.16 -9.51
C LYS A 52 -16.86 -3.71 -9.95
N GLY A 53 -16.91 -3.49 -11.26
CA GLY A 53 -16.84 -2.16 -11.86
C GLY A 53 -15.43 -1.60 -12.01
N SER A 54 -14.39 -2.36 -11.64
CA SER A 54 -13.00 -1.99 -11.94
C SER A 54 -12.76 -1.84 -13.44
N VAL A 55 -12.00 -0.81 -13.81
CA VAL A 55 -11.72 -0.49 -15.20
C VAL A 55 -10.75 -1.50 -15.79
N LEU A 56 -11.09 -2.11 -16.93
CA LEU A 56 -10.27 -3.12 -17.61
C LEU A 56 -8.83 -2.66 -17.90
N ALA A 57 -8.65 -1.37 -18.20
CA ALA A 57 -7.32 -0.80 -18.40
C ALA A 57 -6.40 -0.94 -17.18
N ARG A 58 -6.95 -0.86 -15.95
CA ARG A 58 -6.18 -1.08 -14.72
C ARG A 58 -5.82 -2.54 -14.53
N ALA A 59 -6.75 -3.45 -14.78
CA ALA A 59 -6.48 -4.89 -14.73
C ALA A 59 -5.35 -5.28 -15.69
N LYS A 60 -5.43 -4.84 -16.96
CA LYS A 60 -4.38 -5.06 -17.97
C LYS A 60 -3.03 -4.45 -17.55
N ALA A 61 -3.03 -3.28 -16.93
CA ALA A 61 -1.81 -2.65 -16.45
C ALA A 61 -1.15 -3.47 -15.33
N ILE A 62 -1.93 -4.12 -14.47
CA ILE A 62 -1.41 -5.03 -13.44
C ILE A 62 -0.90 -6.33 -14.07
N GLU A 63 -1.66 -6.95 -14.97
CA GLU A 63 -1.24 -8.18 -15.68
C GLU A 63 0.07 -7.97 -16.46
N SER A 64 0.24 -6.79 -17.07
CA SER A 64 1.45 -6.46 -17.83
C SER A 64 2.73 -6.42 -16.98
N MET A 65 2.62 -6.47 -15.65
CA MET A 65 3.77 -6.53 -14.76
C MET A 65 4.48 -7.89 -14.77
N GLY A 66 3.98 -8.93 -15.45
CA GLY A 66 4.68 -10.19 -15.66
C GLY A 66 3.98 -11.37 -14.98
N ASN A 67 4.62 -11.97 -13.98
CA ASN A 67 4.13 -13.16 -13.25
C ASN A 67 2.87 -12.90 -12.39
N SER A 68 1.82 -12.33 -12.98
CA SER A 68 0.64 -11.82 -12.28
C SER A 68 -0.64 -12.28 -12.96
N THR A 69 -1.60 -12.76 -12.19
CA THR A 69 -2.95 -13.08 -12.65
C THR A 69 -3.93 -12.12 -12.02
N VAL A 70 -4.79 -11.49 -12.82
CA VAL A 70 -5.76 -10.52 -12.32
C VAL A 70 -7.17 -11.03 -12.58
N THR A 71 -8.06 -10.85 -11.61
CA THR A 71 -9.48 -11.21 -11.75
C THR A 71 -10.33 -10.06 -11.28
N ILE A 72 -11.09 -9.45 -12.21
CA ILE A 72 -12.19 -8.56 -11.87
C ILE A 72 -13.34 -9.44 -11.40
N THR A 73 -13.71 -9.31 -10.13
CA THR A 73 -14.74 -10.11 -9.47
C THR A 73 -16.11 -9.43 -9.56
N ASP A 74 -17.16 -10.15 -9.22
CA ASP A 74 -18.50 -9.59 -9.00
C ASP A 74 -18.72 -9.03 -7.57
N LEU A 75 -17.66 -8.97 -6.75
CA LEU A 75 -17.69 -8.56 -5.35
C LEU A 75 -17.43 -7.06 -5.19
N ASN A 76 -17.87 -6.46 -4.07
CA ASN A 76 -17.37 -5.14 -3.67
C ASN A 76 -15.92 -5.24 -3.17
N TYR A 77 -15.32 -4.11 -2.79
CA TYR A 77 -13.92 -4.07 -2.34
C TYR A 77 -13.67 -4.91 -1.09
N ASP A 78 -14.48 -4.75 -0.04
CA ASP A 78 -14.31 -5.47 1.23
C ASP A 78 -14.45 -6.99 1.04
N ASP A 79 -15.41 -7.42 0.22
CA ASP A 79 -15.60 -8.84 -0.10
C ASP A 79 -14.48 -9.40 -0.98
N ALA A 80 -13.88 -8.58 -1.85
CA ALA A 80 -12.67 -8.96 -2.59
C ALA A 80 -11.46 -9.14 -1.66
N VAL A 81 -11.31 -8.29 -0.63
CA VAL A 81 -10.27 -8.44 0.41
C VAL A 81 -10.48 -9.74 1.19
N ARG A 82 -11.70 -10.02 1.64
CA ARG A 82 -12.04 -11.28 2.34
C ARG A 82 -11.74 -12.51 1.47
N LYS A 83 -12.06 -12.44 0.18
CA LYS A 83 -11.72 -13.51 -0.78
C LYS A 83 -10.21 -13.71 -0.92
N ALA A 84 -9.44 -12.63 -1.01
CA ALA A 84 -7.99 -12.69 -1.08
C ALA A 84 -7.39 -13.36 0.18
N ALA A 85 -7.87 -12.96 1.36
CA ALA A 85 -7.44 -13.52 2.65
C ALA A 85 -7.77 -15.01 2.77
N SER A 86 -9.03 -15.39 2.49
CA SER A 86 -9.45 -16.80 2.55
C SER A 86 -8.66 -17.69 1.59
N LEU A 87 -8.34 -17.18 0.39
CA LEU A 87 -7.55 -17.95 -0.58
C LEU A 87 -6.08 -18.05 -0.17
N ALA A 88 -5.55 -17.04 0.53
CA ALA A 88 -4.23 -17.09 1.13
C ALA A 88 -4.11 -18.27 2.10
N ASP A 89 -5.08 -18.40 3.01
CA ASP A 89 -5.13 -19.48 3.99
C ASP A 89 -5.32 -20.85 3.32
N GLU A 90 -6.24 -20.96 2.35
CA GLU A 90 -6.53 -22.22 1.65
C GLU A 90 -5.32 -22.75 0.85
N LYS A 91 -4.58 -21.86 0.19
CA LYS A 91 -3.50 -22.25 -0.73
C LYS A 91 -2.10 -22.16 -0.11
N GLY A 92 -1.98 -21.67 1.12
CA GLY A 92 -0.69 -21.35 1.74
C GLY A 92 0.04 -20.22 1.01
N TRP A 93 -0.71 -19.25 0.48
CA TRP A 93 -0.15 -18.06 -0.17
C TRP A 93 0.03 -16.92 0.84
N TYR A 94 0.79 -15.89 0.45
CA TYR A 94 1.05 -14.74 1.31
C TYR A 94 0.09 -13.60 0.96
N LEU A 95 -0.83 -13.29 1.87
CA LEU A 95 -1.68 -12.12 1.75
C LEU A 95 -0.85 -10.85 1.93
N VAL A 96 -0.90 -9.94 0.95
CA VAL A 96 -0.28 -8.61 1.04
C VAL A 96 -1.34 -7.55 0.80
N GLN A 97 -1.92 -7.02 1.88
CA GLN A 97 -2.97 -6.02 1.86
C GLN A 97 -2.55 -4.76 2.61
N ASP A 98 -2.94 -3.61 2.08
CA ASP A 98 -2.64 -2.27 2.59
C ASP A 98 -3.62 -1.78 3.67
N THR A 99 -4.44 -2.67 4.23
CA THR A 99 -5.36 -2.41 5.35
C THR A 99 -5.14 -3.43 6.47
N ALA A 100 -5.36 -3.01 7.72
CA ALA A 100 -5.10 -3.81 8.91
C ALA A 100 -6.40 -4.23 9.60
N TRP A 101 -6.34 -5.37 10.28
CA TRP A 101 -7.37 -5.86 11.20
C TRP A 101 -6.69 -6.71 12.28
N GLU A 102 -7.43 -7.05 13.33
CA GLU A 102 -6.91 -7.86 14.43
C GLU A 102 -6.28 -9.16 13.91
N GLY A 103 -4.99 -9.36 14.21
CA GLY A 103 -4.22 -10.50 13.72
C GLY A 103 -3.57 -10.33 12.34
N TYR A 104 -3.74 -9.19 11.67
CA TYR A 104 -3.06 -8.84 10.42
C TYR A 104 -2.57 -7.38 10.46
N GLU A 105 -1.42 -7.18 11.11
CA GLU A 105 -0.88 -5.84 11.39
C GLU A 105 0.55 -5.66 10.87
N ASP A 106 1.37 -6.71 10.90
CA ASP A 106 2.79 -6.64 10.51
C ASP A 106 2.98 -6.19 9.04
N ILE A 107 2.25 -6.80 8.11
CA ILE A 107 2.36 -6.47 6.69
C ILE A 107 1.84 -5.06 6.38
N PRO A 108 0.65 -4.64 6.84
CA PRO A 108 0.20 -3.26 6.73
C PRO A 108 1.18 -2.25 7.35
N ASN A 109 1.83 -2.60 8.47
CA ASN A 109 2.84 -1.77 9.10
C ASN A 109 4.09 -1.64 8.21
N PHE A 110 4.58 -2.72 7.59
CA PHE A 110 5.69 -2.63 6.63
C PHE A 110 5.34 -1.80 5.40
N ILE A 111 4.12 -1.94 4.88
CA ILE A 111 3.63 -1.11 3.76
C ILE A 111 3.62 0.37 4.16
N SER A 112 3.08 0.68 5.34
CA SER A 112 3.02 2.04 5.89
C SER A 112 4.42 2.63 6.09
N GLN A 113 5.35 1.86 6.66
CA GLN A 113 6.75 2.27 6.77
C GLN A 113 7.37 2.55 5.40
N GLY A 114 7.07 1.73 4.38
CA GLY A 114 7.49 1.98 3.00
C GLY A 114 7.03 3.34 2.46
N TYR A 115 5.81 3.77 2.77
CA TYR A 115 5.30 5.08 2.36
C TYR A 115 6.06 6.25 3.01
N THR A 116 6.70 6.06 4.16
CA THR A 116 7.48 7.14 4.80
C THR A 116 8.67 7.61 3.95
N ILE A 117 9.17 6.75 3.04
CA ILE A 117 10.26 7.10 2.13
C ILE A 117 9.87 8.30 1.26
N MET A 118 8.63 8.37 0.76
CA MET A 118 8.20 9.51 -0.07
C MET A 118 8.20 10.82 0.73
N ALA A 119 7.84 10.77 2.02
CA ALA A 119 7.82 11.94 2.88
C ALA A 119 9.25 12.40 3.20
N LYS A 120 10.17 11.44 3.40
CA LYS A 120 11.59 11.73 3.57
C LYS A 120 12.17 12.40 2.32
N GLU A 121 12.00 11.80 1.15
CA GLU A 121 12.53 12.32 -0.11
C GLU A 121 12.00 13.72 -0.40
N ALA A 122 10.69 13.95 -0.27
CA ALA A 122 10.11 15.27 -0.47
C ALA A 122 10.65 16.32 0.52
N LEU A 123 10.89 15.94 1.78
CA LEU A 123 11.48 16.85 2.76
C LEU A 123 12.95 17.14 2.46
N ASP A 124 13.73 16.14 2.03
CA ASP A 124 15.11 16.34 1.60
C ASP A 124 15.16 17.32 0.41
N GLU A 125 14.30 17.15 -0.58
CA GLU A 125 14.17 18.06 -1.73
C GLU A 125 13.78 19.50 -1.30
N LEU A 126 12.88 19.66 -0.33
CA LEU A 126 12.56 20.97 0.23
C LEU A 126 13.75 21.60 0.96
N ASN A 127 14.52 20.81 1.71
CA ASN A 127 15.71 21.28 2.41
C ASN A 127 16.78 21.77 1.43
N GLU A 128 16.95 21.11 0.28
CA GLU A 128 17.85 21.55 -0.79
C GLU A 128 17.45 22.93 -1.36
N LEU A 129 16.15 23.25 -1.31
CA LEU A 129 15.62 24.56 -1.69
C LEU A 129 15.66 25.59 -0.53
N GLY A 130 16.25 25.24 0.62
CA GLY A 130 16.30 26.09 1.81
C GLY A 130 14.99 26.14 2.60
N ILE A 131 14.05 25.25 2.33
CA ILE A 131 12.76 25.15 3.04
C ILE A 131 12.86 24.02 4.06
N GLU A 132 13.14 24.37 5.32
CA GLU A 132 13.32 23.39 6.39
C GLU A 132 12.03 22.61 6.75
N LYS A 133 10.87 23.27 6.60
CA LYS A 133 9.57 22.72 6.98
C LYS A 133 8.44 23.32 6.13
N PRO A 134 7.55 22.51 5.54
CA PRO A 134 6.34 23.03 4.93
C PRO A 134 5.40 23.61 6.02
N THR A 135 4.61 24.62 5.68
CA THR A 135 3.59 25.14 6.62
C THR A 135 2.33 24.28 6.62
N HIS A 136 1.98 23.70 5.46
CA HIS A 136 0.77 22.93 5.26
C HIS A 136 1.04 21.62 4.51
N LEU A 137 0.27 20.58 4.85
CA LEU A 137 0.20 19.32 4.13
C LEU A 137 -1.25 19.03 3.72
N PHE A 138 -1.44 18.62 2.47
CA PHE A 138 -2.71 18.13 1.96
C PHE A 138 -2.52 16.67 1.59
N LEU A 139 -3.13 15.76 2.35
CA LEU A 139 -2.94 14.33 2.20
C LEU A 139 -4.27 13.68 1.81
N GLN A 140 -4.35 13.14 0.60
CA GLN A 140 -5.50 12.37 0.18
C GLN A 140 -5.58 11.03 0.93
N ALA A 141 -6.80 10.60 1.28
CA ALA A 141 -6.99 9.34 1.99
C ALA A 141 -8.06 8.45 1.33
N GLY A 142 -7.73 7.17 1.21
CA GLY A 142 -8.68 6.07 1.08
C GLY A 142 -8.88 5.45 2.47
N VAL A 143 -8.26 4.28 2.71
CA VAL A 143 -8.20 3.67 4.06
C VAL A 143 -7.29 4.41 5.05
N GLY A 144 -6.46 5.35 4.56
CA GLY A 144 -5.62 6.21 5.38
C GLY A 144 -4.15 5.79 5.50
N SER A 145 -3.73 4.62 5.00
CA SER A 145 -2.37 4.11 5.18
C SER A 145 -1.27 5.07 4.70
N MET A 146 -1.40 5.62 3.48
CA MET A 146 -0.43 6.61 2.97
C MET A 146 -0.48 7.92 3.79
N ALA A 147 -1.67 8.47 4.00
CA ALA A 147 -1.83 9.73 4.73
C ALA A 147 -1.30 9.64 6.17
N GLY A 148 -1.61 8.54 6.87
CA GLY A 148 -1.12 8.26 8.21
C GLY A 148 0.40 8.07 8.24
N SER A 149 0.98 7.41 7.24
CA SER A 149 2.43 7.22 7.15
C SER A 149 3.18 8.53 6.93
N VAL A 150 2.71 9.34 5.98
CA VAL A 150 3.32 10.65 5.68
C VAL A 150 3.16 11.60 6.86
N LEU A 151 1.96 11.67 7.45
CA LEU A 151 1.72 12.50 8.63
C LEU A 151 2.56 12.02 9.83
N GLY A 152 2.62 10.72 10.08
CA GLY A 152 3.41 10.12 11.16
C GLY A 152 4.90 10.44 11.02
N TYR A 153 5.45 10.37 9.80
CA TYR A 153 6.82 10.79 9.52
C TYR A 153 7.04 12.27 9.84
N MET A 154 6.14 13.15 9.40
CA MET A 154 6.26 14.60 9.60
C MET A 154 6.08 15.01 11.06
N VAL A 155 5.14 14.38 11.78
CA VAL A 155 4.98 14.56 13.23
C VAL A 155 6.20 14.07 13.97
N ASN A 156 6.77 12.91 13.63
CA ASN A 156 8.01 12.46 14.27
C ASN A 156 9.19 13.41 14.00
N ARG A 157 9.28 13.95 12.77
CA ARG A 157 10.39 14.82 12.36
C ARG A 157 10.35 16.22 12.96
N PHE A 158 9.16 16.76 13.16
CA PHE A 158 8.93 18.14 13.66
C PHE A 158 8.30 18.20 15.06
N ASP A 159 8.03 17.04 15.65
CA ASP A 159 7.54 16.78 17.01
C ASP A 159 6.50 17.81 17.47
N LYS A 160 6.92 18.82 18.23
CA LYS A 160 6.08 19.85 18.87
C LYS A 160 5.50 20.88 17.89
N ASN A 161 5.96 20.93 16.65
CA ASN A 161 5.53 21.90 15.67
C ASN A 161 5.37 21.27 14.27
N PRO A 162 4.50 20.26 14.11
CA PRO A 162 4.25 19.66 12.81
C PRO A 162 3.55 20.67 11.87
N PRO A 163 3.63 20.45 10.54
CA PRO A 163 2.84 21.22 9.59
C PRO A 163 1.34 21.05 9.83
N ILE A 164 0.57 22.10 9.52
CA ILE A 164 -0.89 22.02 9.55
C ILE A 164 -1.33 21.03 8.47
N THR A 165 -2.04 19.98 8.87
CA THR A 165 -2.39 18.88 7.95
C THR A 165 -3.88 18.83 7.68
N THR A 166 -4.24 18.74 6.40
CA THR A 166 -5.61 18.54 5.93
C THR A 166 -5.71 17.18 5.26
N ILE A 167 -6.60 16.32 5.75
CA ILE A 167 -6.97 15.07 5.09
C ILE A 167 -8.04 15.35 4.04
N VAL A 168 -7.84 14.85 2.83
CA VAL A 168 -8.70 15.10 1.67
C VAL A 168 -9.34 13.80 1.21
N GLU A 169 -10.67 13.74 1.24
CA GLU A 169 -11.46 12.58 0.81
C GLU A 169 -12.57 13.00 -0.17
N PRO A 170 -12.98 12.14 -1.12
CA PRO A 170 -14.19 12.38 -1.90
C PRO A 170 -15.43 12.32 -1.01
N ALA A 171 -16.36 13.25 -1.20
CA ALA A 171 -17.58 13.34 -0.38
C ALA A 171 -18.43 12.05 -0.35
N THR A 172 -18.35 11.22 -1.40
CA THR A 172 -19.08 9.96 -1.50
C THR A 172 -18.52 8.83 -0.64
N VAL A 173 -17.24 8.88 -0.26
CA VAL A 173 -16.53 7.79 0.44
C VAL A 173 -15.61 8.32 1.57
N ALA A 174 -15.97 9.44 2.19
CA ALA A 174 -15.18 10.09 3.25
C ALA A 174 -15.31 9.39 4.61
N CYS A 175 -14.66 8.23 4.78
CA CYS A 175 -14.75 7.41 5.99
C CYS A 175 -13.97 8.00 7.17
N ILE A 176 -12.84 8.66 6.94
CA ILE A 176 -12.05 9.30 8.00
C ILE A 176 -12.79 10.53 8.52
N TYR A 177 -13.30 11.38 7.63
CA TYR A 177 -14.11 12.55 7.99
C TYR A 177 -15.33 12.16 8.83
N LYS A 178 -16.08 11.12 8.39
CA LYS A 178 -17.26 10.64 9.13
C LYS A 178 -16.89 10.12 10.52
N SER A 179 -15.76 9.41 10.64
CA SER A 179 -15.26 8.92 11.92
C SER A 179 -14.87 10.06 12.86
N ALA A 180 -14.09 11.04 12.37
CA ALA A 180 -13.70 12.21 13.16
C ALA A 180 -14.91 13.01 13.63
N LYS A 181 -15.87 13.27 12.74
CA LYS A 181 -17.11 13.98 13.08
C LYS A 181 -17.95 13.26 14.15
N ALA A 182 -17.97 11.93 14.13
CA ALA A 182 -18.70 11.13 15.11
C ALA A 182 -18.03 11.15 16.50
N ASP A 183 -16.72 11.39 16.55
CA ASP A 183 -15.96 11.52 17.80
C ASP A 183 -16.03 12.96 18.37
N ASP A 184 -15.96 13.99 17.51
CA ASP A 184 -16.15 15.40 17.87
C ASP A 184 -17.54 15.73 18.46
N SER A 185 -18.50 14.81 18.30
CA SER A 185 -19.88 14.95 18.81
C SER A 185 -20.13 14.22 20.13
N LYS A 186 -19.07 13.76 20.81
CA LYS A 186 -19.06 13.24 22.18
C LYS A 186 -18.29 14.16 23.12
#